data_AF-A0ABC9TZ05-F1
#
_entry.id   AF-A0ABC9TZ05-F1
#
_cell.length_a   1.000
_cell.length_b   1.000
_cell.length_c   1.000
_cell.angle_alpha   90.00
_cell.angle_beta   90.00
_cell.angle_gamma   90.00
#
_symmetry.space_group_name_H-M   'P 1'
#
loop_
_entity.id
_entity.type
_entity.pdbx_description
1 polymer ?
#
loop_
_entity_poly.entity_id
_entity_poly.type
_entity_poly.pdbx_seq_one_letter_code
_entity_poly.pdbx_strand_id
1 'polypeptide(L)' 'MANMKVVLNSEGVRSLLRSKEMMDYCTELAQGIQGRAGNGYDISKHTGPNRVNVSVRTASGAAEAENRGGSNKLLKAVK' A
#
# COMPACT_ATOMS: atom_id res chain seq x y z
N MET A 1 -9.07 4.63 -38.49
CA MET A 1 -8.83 4.51 -37.04
C MET A 1 -8.63 3.07 -36.56
N ALA A 2 -8.74 2.03 -37.41
CA ALA A 2 -8.88 0.65 -36.95
C ALA A 2 -7.66 0.01 -36.24
N ASN A 3 -6.44 0.53 -36.41
CA ASN A 3 -5.21 -0.08 -35.85
C ASN A 3 -4.25 0.95 -35.25
N MET A 4 -4.67 1.74 -34.26
CA MET A 4 -3.73 2.55 -33.46
C MET A 4 -3.26 1.77 -32.23
N LYS A 5 -1.94 1.60 -32.08
CA LYS A 5 -1.31 0.96 -30.91
C LYS A 5 -0.58 2.02 -30.10
N VAL A 6 -1.02 2.24 -28.87
CA VAL A 6 -0.32 3.09 -27.90
C VAL A 6 0.68 2.22 -27.16
N VAL A 7 1.97 2.56 -27.26
CA VAL A 7 3.05 1.91 -26.52
C VAL A 7 3.53 2.87 -25.44
N LEU A 8 3.51 2.39 -24.19
CA LEU A 8 3.96 3.18 -23.05
C LEU A 8 5.49 3.19 -22.97
N ASN A 9 6.05 4.30 -22.53
CA ASN A 9 7.47 4.41 -22.19
C ASN A 9 7.74 3.61 -20.89
N SER A 10 8.20 2.37 -21.03
CA SER A 10 8.48 1.47 -19.91
C SER A 10 9.44 2.07 -18.88
N GLU A 11 10.47 2.80 -19.32
CA GLU A 11 11.43 3.44 -18.41
C GLU A 11 10.78 4.59 -17.64
N GLY A 12 10.03 5.44 -18.35
CA GLY A 12 9.27 6.54 -17.76
C GLY A 12 8.25 6.04 -16.73
N VAL A 13 7.50 4.99 -17.06
CA VAL A 13 6.55 4.35 -16.14
C VAL A 13 7.26 3.79 -14.92
N ARG A 14 8.41 3.14 -15.11
CA ARG A 14 9.20 2.58 -14.00
C ARG A 14 9.76 3.66 -13.09
N SER A 15 10.19 4.80 -13.65
CA SER A 15 10.64 5.96 -12.88
C SER A 15 9.49 6.53 -12.04
N LEU A 16 8.33 6.74 -12.67
CA LEU A 16 7.12 7.20 -12.00
C LEU A 16 6.71 6.29 -10.84
N LEU A 17 6.68 4.97 -11.05
CA LEU A 17 6.30 4.01 -10.01
C LEU A 17 7.30 3.92 -8.84
N ARG A 18 8.50 4.47 -9.00
CA ARG A 18 9.53 4.56 -7.95
C ARG A 18 9.65 5.96 -7.36
N SER A 19 8.84 6.91 -7.83
CA SER A 19 8.97 8.30 -7.47
C SER A 19 8.56 8.53 -6.00
N LYS A 20 9.03 9.65 -5.45
CA LYS A 20 8.72 10.04 -4.08
C LYS A 20 7.23 10.34 -3.93
N GLU A 21 6.63 10.98 -4.93
CA GLU A 21 5.22 11.32 -4.97
C GLU A 21 4.37 10.05 -4.88
N MET A 22 4.77 8.97 -5.56
CA MET A 22 4.07 7.70 -5.50
C MET A 22 4.20 7.04 -4.12
N MET A 23 5.37 7.14 -3.49
CA MET A 23 5.57 6.67 -2.11
C MET A 23 4.69 7.44 -1.12
N ASP A 24 4.62 8.76 -1.27
CA ASP A 24 3.86 9.64 -0.38
C ASP A 24 2.36 9.36 -0.54
N TYR A 25 1.86 9.20 -1.77
CA TYR A 25 0.48 8.79 -2.03
C TYR A 25 0.13 7.42 -1.42
N CYS A 26 0.98 6.41 -1.62
CA CYS A 26 0.77 5.10 -0.99
C CYS A 26 0.84 5.18 0.55
N THR A 27 1.64 6.10 1.09
CA THR A 27 1.71 6.35 2.54
C THR A 27 0.41 6.94 3.05
N GLU A 28 -0.17 7.90 2.36
CA GLU A 28 -1.44 8.53 2.75
C GLU A 28 -2.56 7.50 2.83
N LEU A 29 -2.67 6.63 1.82
CA LEU A 29 -3.63 5.52 1.83
C LEU A 29 -3.39 4.58 3.02
N ALA A 30 -2.14 4.23 3.30
CA ALA A 30 -1.78 3.37 4.41
C ALA A 30 -2.10 4.02 5.78
N GLN A 31 -1.89 5.33 5.93
CA GLN A 31 -2.26 6.09 7.13
C GLN A 31 -3.77 6.09 7.34
N GLY A 32 -4.57 6.23 6.27
CA GLY A 32 -6.02 6.11 6.34
C GLY A 32 -6.47 4.72 6.80
N ILE A 33 -5.79 3.65 6.38
CA ILE A 33 -6.05 2.28 6.83
C ILE A 33 -5.63 2.11 8.30
N GLN A 34 -4.44 2.58 8.68
CA GLN A 34 -3.93 2.50 10.05
C GLN A 34 -4.86 3.22 11.04
N GLY A 35 -5.29 4.44 10.71
CA GLY A 35 -6.21 5.21 11.55
C GLY A 35 -7.56 4.51 11.77
N ARG A 36 -8.06 3.78 10.76
CA ARG A 36 -9.29 2.98 10.86
C ARG A 36 -9.08 1.66 11.62
N ALA A 37 -7.90 1.06 11.52
CA ALA A 37 -7.56 -0.17 12.21
C ALA A 37 -7.29 0.05 13.71
N GLY A 38 -6.80 1.25 14.07
CA GLY A 38 -6.55 1.67 15.45
C GLY A 38 -5.14 1.34 15.95
N ASN A 39 -4.97 1.29 17.28
CA ASN A 39 -3.68 1.04 17.90
C ASN A 39 -3.16 -0.38 17.64
N GLY A 40 -1.84 -0.53 17.53
CA GLY A 40 -1.18 -1.83 17.32
C GLY A 40 -0.96 -2.21 15.85
N TYR A 41 -1.07 -1.25 14.94
CA TYR A 41 -0.74 -1.41 13.53
C TYR A 41 0.36 -0.44 13.12
N ASP A 42 1.33 -0.93 12.36
CA ASP A 42 2.47 -0.17 11.85
C ASP A 42 2.47 -0.09 10.33
N ILE A 43 3.05 0.99 9.82
CA ILE A 43 3.25 1.23 8.39
C ILE A 43 4.70 0.96 8.03
N SER A 44 4.91 0.14 7.00
CA SER A 44 6.23 -0.15 6.46
C SER A 44 6.30 0.24 5.00
N LYS A 45 7.28 1.08 4.69
CA LYS A 45 7.60 1.57 3.35
C LYS A 45 8.76 0.77 2.77
N HIS A 46 8.66 0.39 1.51
CA HIS A 46 9.70 -0.32 0.80
C HIS A 46 9.68 0.04 -0.69
N THR A 47 10.85 0.31 -1.27
CA THR A 47 10.98 0.49 -2.72
C THR A 47 11.57 -0.78 -3.31
N GLY A 48 10.76 -1.51 -4.06
CA GLY A 48 11.20 -2.71 -4.74
C GLY A 48 11.95 -2.40 -6.05
N PRO A 49 12.40 -3.45 -6.76
CA PRO A 49 12.62 -3.33 -8.19
C PRO A 49 11.29 -2.83 -8.80
N ASN A 50 11.20 -2.05 -9.85
CA ASN A 50 9.92 -1.71 -10.51
C ASN A 50 8.95 -0.75 -9.77
N ARG A 51 8.69 -0.85 -8.46
CA ARG A 51 7.68 0.00 -7.79
C ARG A 51 7.89 0.21 -6.29
N VAL A 52 7.30 1.27 -5.75
CA VAL A 52 7.11 1.47 -4.31
C VAL A 52 6.01 0.55 -3.76
N ASN A 53 6.14 0.21 -2.48
CA ASN A 53 5.16 -0.55 -1.72
C ASN A 53 5.05 0.04 -0.31
N VAL A 54 3.83 0.26 0.15
CA VAL A 54 3.55 0.62 1.53
C VAL A 54 2.55 -0.39 2.07
N SER A 55 2.89 -1.01 3.19
CA SER A 55 2.10 -2.06 3.83
C SER A 55 1.73 -1.67 5.24
N VAL A 56 0.51 -2.02 5.66
CA VAL A 56 0.05 -1.92 7.05
C VAL A 56 0.12 -3.31 7.66
N ARG A 57 0.80 -3.44 8.79
CA ARG A 57 1.04 -4.71 9.48
C ARG A 57 0.69 -4.59 10.95
N THR A 58 0.43 -5.70 11.61
CA THR A 58 0.26 -5.74 13.06
C THR A 58 1.61 -5.57 13.75
N ALA A 59 1.68 -4.66 14.73
CA ALA A 59 2.87 -4.34 15.51
C ALA A 59 3.01 -5.24 16.77
N SER A 60 1.92 -5.89 17.19
CA SER A 60 1.89 -6.72 18.40
C SER A 60 1.18 -8.06 18.15
N GLY A 61 1.58 -9.09 18.91
CA GLY A 61 0.92 -10.40 18.86
C GLY A 61 -0.55 -10.35 19.28
N ALA A 62 -0.94 -9.39 20.14
CA ALA A 62 -2.33 -9.15 20.50
C ALA A 62 -3.15 -8.61 19.31
N ALA A 63 -2.60 -7.63 18.57
CA ALA A 63 -3.25 -7.10 17.36
C ALA A 63 -3.33 -8.16 16.25
N GLU A 64 -2.32 -9.02 16.13
CA GLU A 64 -2.34 -10.15 15.20
C GLU A 64 -3.42 -11.17 15.58
N ALA A 65 -3.48 -11.57 16.85
CA ALA A 65 -4.49 -12.49 17.35
C ALA A 65 -5.91 -11.93 17.18
N GLU A 66 -6.12 -10.64 17.45
CA GLU A 66 -7.42 -9.99 17.25
C GLU A 66 -7.80 -9.90 15.76
N ASN A 67 -6.86 -9.50 14.90
CA ASN A 67 -7.10 -9.38 13.46
C ASN A 67 -7.41 -10.75 12.84
N ARG A 68 -6.65 -11.79 13.20
CA ARG A 68 -6.81 -13.17 12.70
C ARG A 68 -7.99 -13.90 13.34
N GLY A 69 -8.27 -13.61 14.62
CA GLY A 69 -9.27 -14.31 15.44
C GLY A 69 -10.73 -13.98 15.14
N GLY A 70 -11.01 -13.18 14.11
CA GLY A 70 -12.38 -13.00 13.60
C GLY A 70 -12.80 -11.54 13.35
N SER A 71 -12.03 -10.56 13.82
CA SER A 71 -12.39 -9.15 13.61
C SER A 71 -12.15 -8.69 12.17
N ASN A 72 -11.17 -9.29 11.45
CA ASN A 72 -10.76 -8.91 10.10
C ASN A 72 -10.55 -7.39 9.96
N LYS A 73 -9.99 -6.77 11.00
CA LYS A 73 -9.86 -5.31 11.12
C LYS A 73 -9.15 -4.69 9.92
N LEU A 74 -8.02 -5.25 9.50
CA LEU A 74 -7.29 -4.74 8.33
C LEU A 74 -8.13 -4.81 7.07
N LEU A 75 -8.83 -5.92 6.82
CA LEU A 75 -9.69 -6.08 5.64
C LEU A 75 -10.82 -5.04 5.64
N LYS A 76 -11.46 -4.83 6.81
CA LYS A 76 -12.55 -3.86 6.97
C LYS A 76 -12.07 -2.42 6.87
N ALA A 77 -10.79 -2.16 7.13
CA ALA A 77 -10.16 -0.85 7.07
C ALA A 77 -9.72 -0.44 5.66
N VAL A 78 -9.94 -1.25 4.61
CA VAL A 78 -9.51 -0.96 3.22
C VAL A 78 -10.54 -0.14 2.40
N LYS A 79 -11.66 0.27 2.99
CA LYS A 79 -12.74 0.99 2.26
C LYS A 79 -12.29 2.25 1.53
#